data_AF-A0A6G5R3Y0-F1
#
_entry.id   AF-A0A6G5R3Y0-F1
#
_cell.length_a   1.000
_cell.length_b   1.000
_cell.length_c   1.000
_cell.angle_alpha   90.00
_cell.angle_beta   90.00
_cell.angle_gamma   90.00
#
_symmetry.space_group_name_H-M   'P 1'
#
loop_
_entity.id
_entity.type
_entity.pdbx_description
1 polymer ?
#
loop_
_entity_poly.entity_id
_entity_poly.type
_entity_poly.pdbx_seq_one_letter_code
_entity_poly.pdbx_strand_id
1 'polypeptide(L)'
;MRFIKSFVDFGDICQREVRRLVFVILLLFAVLIAGCSTKPQVITNVEYKEVLVPVKCQVKLPPKPTFNELDLKTAKDIAKYYQESEILLKECIGD
;
A
#
# COMPACT_ATOMS: atom_id res chain seq x y z
N MET A 1 -9.52 -45.51 51.92
CA MET A 1 -8.45 -44.48 51.89
C MET A 1 -7.54 -44.58 50.65
N ARG A 2 -8.03 -45.05 49.49
CA ARG A 2 -7.25 -45.19 48.24
C ARG A 2 -7.67 -44.16 47.17
N PHE A 3 -8.90 -43.65 47.24
CA PHE A 3 -9.45 -42.63 46.34
C PHE A 3 -8.88 -41.21 46.55
N ILE A 4 -8.65 -40.79 47.80
CA ILE A 4 -8.14 -39.44 48.10
C ILE A 4 -6.68 -39.27 47.61
N LYS A 5 -5.87 -40.33 47.70
CA LYS A 5 -4.47 -40.32 47.22
C LYS A 5 -4.43 -40.18 45.68
N SER A 6 -5.35 -40.84 44.97
CA SER A 6 -5.50 -40.68 43.51
C SER A 6 -5.90 -39.27 43.08
N PHE A 7 -6.65 -38.53 43.91
CA PHE A 7 -7.04 -37.14 43.64
C PHE A 7 -5.91 -36.14 43.95
N VAL A 8 -5.11 -36.40 44.99
CA VAL A 8 -3.91 -35.60 45.32
C VAL A 8 -2.80 -35.81 44.28
N ASP A 9 -2.55 -37.05 43.85
CA ASP A 9 -1.60 -37.37 42.77
C ASP A 9 -2.04 -36.77 41.42
N PHE A 10 -3.35 -36.72 41.11
CA PHE A 10 -3.86 -36.05 39.90
C PHE A 10 -3.71 -34.51 39.98
N GLY A 11 -3.88 -33.94 41.18
CA GLY A 11 -3.60 -32.54 41.47
C GLY A 11 -2.13 -32.17 41.26
N ASP A 12 -1.20 -32.98 41.74
CA ASP A 12 0.25 -32.79 41.56
C ASP A 12 0.73 -33.01 40.11
N ILE A 13 0.11 -33.93 39.36
CA ILE A 13 0.34 -34.14 37.91
C ILE A 13 -0.11 -32.92 37.10
N CYS A 14 -1.30 -32.38 37.40
CA CYS A 14 -1.80 -31.16 36.78
C CYS A 14 -0.92 -29.95 37.16
N GLN A 15 -0.47 -29.84 38.42
CA GLN A 15 0.45 -28.79 38.88
C GLN A 15 1.79 -28.84 38.14
N ARG A 16 2.30 -30.04 37.81
CA ARG A 16 3.57 -30.25 37.11
C ARG A 16 3.48 -29.92 35.61
N GLU A 17 2.38 -30.24 34.94
CA GLU A 17 2.15 -29.84 33.54
C GLU A 17 1.86 -28.35 33.41
N VAL A 18 1.02 -27.77 34.28
CA VAL A 18 0.73 -26.33 34.31
C VAL A 18 2.01 -25.53 34.57
N ARG A 19 2.88 -25.98 35.48
CA ARG A 19 4.18 -25.33 35.73
C ARG A 19 5.10 -25.34 34.50
N ARG A 20 5.10 -26.43 33.72
CA ARG A 20 5.85 -26.50 32.45
C ARG A 20 5.25 -25.58 31.39
N LEU A 21 3.93 -25.56 31.26
CA LEU A 21 3.22 -24.70 30.31
C LEU A 21 3.45 -23.21 30.63
N VAL A 22 3.36 -22.81 31.90
CA VAL A 22 3.65 -21.44 32.35
C VAL A 22 5.10 -21.05 32.04
N PHE A 23 6.05 -21.96 32.25
CA PHE A 23 7.46 -21.70 31.95
C PHE A 23 7.72 -21.50 30.45
N VAL A 24 7.11 -22.33 29.60
CA VAL A 24 7.19 -22.20 28.13
C VAL A 24 6.56 -20.90 27.65
N ILE A 25 5.40 -20.52 28.20
CA ILE A 25 4.73 -19.25 27.89
C ILE A 25 5.59 -18.05 28.29
N LEU A 26 6.22 -18.07 29.46
CA LEU A 26 7.12 -17.01 29.92
C LEU A 26 8.38 -16.89 29.04
N LEU A 27 8.96 -18.01 28.61
CA LEU A 27 10.09 -18.01 27.68
C LEU A 27 9.71 -17.44 26.31
N LEU A 28 8.56 -17.84 25.77
CA LEU A 28 8.01 -17.27 24.53
C LEU A 28 7.82 -15.75 24.65
N PHE A 29 7.22 -15.29 25.76
CA PHE A 29 7.02 -13.87 26.01
C PHE A 29 8.34 -13.09 26.13
N ALA A 30 9.35 -13.66 26.79
CA ALA A 30 10.67 -13.06 26.92
C ALA A 30 11.37 -12.91 25.57
N VAL A 31 11.27 -13.91 24.68
CA VAL A 31 11.84 -13.85 23.32
C VAL A 31 11.10 -12.82 22.45
N LEU A 32 9.78 -12.74 22.55
CA LEU A 32 8.97 -11.76 21.80
C LEU A 32 9.30 -10.31 22.20
N ILE A 33 9.51 -10.04 23.49
CA ILE A 33 9.83 -8.69 23.97
C ILE A 33 11.29 -8.34 23.66
N ALA A 34 12.23 -9.29 23.76
CA ALA A 34 13.64 -9.07 23.42
C ALA A 34 13.84 -8.73 21.93
N GLY A 35 12.98 -9.23 21.04
CA GLY A 35 13.00 -8.92 19.61
C GLY A 35 12.31 -7.60 19.21
N CYS A 36 11.50 -7.00 20.09
CA CYS A 36 10.68 -5.82 19.76
C CYS A 36 11.39 -4.47 20.00
N SER A 37 12.73 -4.45 20.00
CA SER A 37 13.52 -3.22 20.07
C SER A 37 14.60 -3.13 18.98
N THR A 38 14.45 -3.88 17.88
CA THR A 38 15.21 -3.60 16.67
C THR A 38 14.56 -2.43 15.96
N LYS A 39 14.94 -1.23 16.38
CA LYS A 39 14.68 0.01 15.65
C LYS A 39 15.21 -0.18 14.23
N PRO A 40 14.41 0.03 13.16
CA PRO A 40 15.01 0.39 11.89
C PRO A 40 15.59 1.80 12.07
N GLN A 41 16.86 1.82 12.48
CA GLN A 41 17.72 2.97 12.27
C GLN A 41 17.71 3.18 10.76
N VAL A 42 17.54 4.42 10.30
CA VAL A 42 17.42 4.82 8.88
C VAL A 42 15.97 4.94 8.37
N ILE A 43 15.17 5.75 9.07
CA ILE A 43 14.41 6.81 8.38
C ILE A 43 15.44 7.84 7.88
N THR A 44 16.25 7.47 6.89
CA THR A 44 17.14 8.40 6.15
C THR A 44 17.10 8.15 4.64
N ASN A 45 16.28 7.20 4.18
CA ASN A 45 15.88 7.10 2.77
C ASN A 45 14.41 7.52 2.62
N VAL A 46 14.02 8.67 3.19
CA VAL A 46 12.97 9.45 2.53
C VAL A 46 13.65 10.10 1.34
N GLU A 47 13.90 9.30 0.30
CA GLU A 47 14.24 9.84 -1.00
C GLU A 47 13.06 10.72 -1.38
N TYR A 48 13.24 12.04 -1.26
CA TYR A 48 12.25 12.99 -1.73
C TYR A 48 12.16 12.78 -3.24
N LYS A 49 11.18 12.00 -3.66
CA LYS A 49 10.92 11.78 -5.07
C LYS A 49 10.48 13.12 -5.63
N GLU A 50 11.33 13.74 -6.43
CA GLU A 50 10.98 14.95 -7.15
C GLU A 50 9.79 14.62 -8.05
N VAL A 51 8.60 15.04 -7.62
CA VAL A 51 7.39 14.91 -8.41
C VAL A 51 7.48 15.99 -9.47
N LEU A 52 7.86 15.61 -10.68
CA LEU A 52 7.82 16.48 -11.85
C LEU A 52 6.37 16.97 -12.00
N VAL A 53 6.13 18.22 -11.62
CA VAL A 53 4.83 18.88 -11.82
C VAL A 53 4.79 19.32 -13.28
N PRO A 54 3.76 18.95 -14.05
CA PRO A 54 3.66 19.36 -15.44
C PRO A 54 3.59 20.88 -15.53
N VAL A 55 4.54 21.48 -16.25
CA VAL A 55 4.50 22.91 -16.57
C VAL A 55 3.34 23.17 -17.53
N LYS A 56 2.57 24.23 -17.25
CA LYS A 56 1.46 24.60 -18.13
C LYS A 56 2.02 25.15 -19.43
N CYS A 57 1.70 24.46 -20.52
CA CYS A 57 1.89 24.99 -21.88
C CYS A 57 1.08 26.27 -22.06
N GLN A 58 1.73 27.36 -22.48
CA GLN A 58 1.07 28.63 -22.82
C GLN A 58 0.46 28.57 -24.23
N VAL A 59 -0.27 27.49 -24.53
CA VAL A 59 -0.87 27.25 -25.84
C VAL A 59 -2.38 27.35 -25.73
N LYS A 60 -2.97 28.16 -26.60
CA LYS A 60 -4.43 28.31 -26.66
C LYS A 60 -5.00 27.16 -27.48
N LEU A 61 -5.59 26.17 -26.82
CA LEU A 61 -6.30 25.10 -27.52
C LEU A 61 -7.59 25.66 -28.16
N PRO A 62 -7.92 25.25 -29.40
CA PRO A 62 -9.19 25.60 -30.00
C PRO A 62 -10.36 25.00 -29.18
N PRO A 63 -11.58 25.56 -29.28
CA PRO A 63 -12.74 24.98 -28.63
C PRO A 63 -13.09 23.63 -29.29
N LYS A 64 -13.36 22.62 -28.46
CA LYS A 64 -13.70 21.28 -28.94
C LYS A 64 -15.05 21.29 -29.67
N PRO A 65 -15.14 20.78 -30.92
CA PRO A 65 -16.41 20.66 -31.63
C PRO A 65 -17.31 19.59 -31.00
N THR A 66 -18.63 19.83 -31.02
CA THR A 66 -19.65 18.89 -30.51
C THR A 66 -19.87 17.75 -31.50
N PHE A 67 -19.94 16.51 -31.02
CA PHE A 67 -20.25 15.35 -31.87
C PHE A 67 -21.74 15.19 -32.11
N ASN A 68 -22.13 14.98 -33.37
CA ASN A 68 -23.50 14.68 -33.77
C ASN A 68 -23.51 13.36 -34.56
N GLU A 69 -24.24 12.36 -34.07
CA GLU A 69 -24.30 11.02 -34.68
C GLU A 69 -24.97 11.02 -36.06
N LEU A 70 -25.84 12.00 -36.31
CA LEU A 70 -26.59 12.15 -37.57
C LEU A 70 -25.75 12.78 -38.69
N ASP A 71 -24.61 13.39 -38.37
CA ASP A 71 -23.74 14.03 -39.36
C ASP A 71 -22.31 13.51 -39.26
N LEU A 72 -21.97 12.65 -40.22
CA LEU A 72 -20.63 12.05 -40.37
C LEU A 72 -19.53 13.09 -40.58
N LYS A 73 -19.84 14.31 -41.04
CA LYS A 73 -18.84 15.40 -41.17
C LYS A 73 -18.32 15.82 -39.81
N THR A 74 -19.18 15.81 -38.79
CA THR A 74 -18.81 16.12 -37.41
C THR A 74 -17.74 15.17 -36.87
N ALA A 75 -17.79 13.88 -37.27
CA ALA A 75 -16.76 12.91 -36.91
C ALA A 75 -15.39 13.30 -37.50
N LYS A 76 -15.38 13.78 -38.75
CA LYS A 76 -14.17 14.24 -39.44
C LYS A 76 -13.60 15.51 -38.79
N ASP A 77 -14.46 16.44 -38.39
CA ASP A 77 -14.04 17.68 -37.72
C ASP A 77 -13.42 17.42 -36.34
N ILE A 78 -13.94 16.42 -35.60
CA ILE A 78 -13.34 15.97 -34.35
C ILE A 78 -11.97 15.31 -34.59
N ALA A 79 -11.84 14.49 -35.63
CA ALA A 79 -10.55 13.89 -35.97
C ALA A 79 -9.50 14.97 -36.31
N LYS A 80 -9.90 16.00 -37.07
CA LYS A 80 -9.03 17.14 -37.41
C LYS A 80 -8.65 17.96 -36.16
N TYR A 81 -9.60 18.20 -35.26
CA TYR A 81 -9.36 18.88 -33.99
C TYR A 81 -8.27 18.18 -33.16
N TYR A 82 -8.32 16.85 -33.05
CA TYR A 82 -7.30 16.12 -32.30
C TYR A 82 -5.91 16.20 -32.95
N GLN A 83 -5.83 16.10 -34.28
CA GLN A 83 -4.58 16.28 -35.01
C GLN A 83 -3.97 17.67 -34.76
N GLU A 84 -4.77 18.73 -34.84
CA GLU A 84 -4.31 20.10 -34.59
C GLU A 84 -3.87 20.30 -33.14
N SER A 85 -4.60 19.72 -32.18
CA SER A 85 -4.22 19.77 -30.76
C SER A 85 -2.89 19.06 -30.49
N GLU A 86 -2.62 17.95 -31.16
CA GLU A 86 -1.36 17.20 -31.01
C GLU A 86 -0.17 18.01 -31.52
N ILE A 87 -0.31 18.67 -32.68
CA ILE A 87 0.75 19.54 -33.24
C ILE A 87 1.05 20.70 -32.28
N LEU A 88 0.01 21.38 -31.81
CA LEU A 88 0.13 22.50 -30.86
C LEU A 88 0.78 22.07 -29.53
N LEU A 89 0.51 20.85 -29.07
CA LEU A 89 1.10 20.31 -27.84
C LEU A 89 2.55 19.84 -28.04
N LYS A 90 2.92 19.34 -29.23
CA LYS A 90 4.32 19.01 -29.58
C LYS A 90 5.20 20.23 -29.63
N GLU A 91 4.72 21.32 -30.24
CA GLU A 91 5.42 22.62 -30.25
C GLU A 91 5.70 23.14 -28.83
N CYS A 92 4.87 22.80 -27.84
CA CYS A 92 5.12 23.17 -26.44
C CYS A 92 6.29 22.41 -25.80
N ILE A 93 6.47 21.14 -26.16
CA ILE A 93 7.52 20.28 -25.59
C ILE A 93 8.87 20.53 -26.30
N GLY A 94 8.83 21.06 -27.53
CA GLY A 94 10.03 21.34 -28.33
C GLY A 94 10.57 20.11 -29.08
N ASP A 95 9.72 19.11 -29.33
CA ASP A 95 10.00 17.90 -30.11
C ASP A 95 9.49 17.99 -31.55
#